data_AF-B4HEQ1-F1
#
_entry.id   AF-B4HEQ1-F1
#
_cell.length_a   1.000
_cell.length_b   1.000
_cell.length_c   1.000
_cell.angle_alpha   90.00
_cell.angle_beta   90.00
_cell.angle_gamma   90.00
#
_symmetry.space_group_name_H-M   'P 1'
#
loop_
_entity.id
_entity.type
_entity.pdbx_description
1 polymer ?
#
loop_
_entity_poly.entity_id
_entity_poly.type
_entity_poly.pdbx_seq_one_letter_code
_entity_poly.pdbx_strand_id
1 'polypeptide(L)'
;MSISDSSLNNSLLEVDEMRLGYDHESIKSFLQKSSIKDLFPYAVEIIDGKQLLDRMMATLDGQLELNLQQLLDLFTLSIMMMTFQRDNVLLMKERYMMVDVVCHLTESLDSEEMFYMASGLYENLITGVGMERLERVLDMQAAIPALVKSCPLGNDVAMSLLLTIMGRYTGEPVELDQKEYALKAFKMAKTVNWRQLADSGRQADLFMLIRTFSMIINCRRIREEYPDWKDNLGAEIHKYFLQVRMDRSAAYGDFDMMIERFIAYCVVRGASTTPQLCSYKISELTNSEFQ
;
A
#
# COMPACT_ATOMS: atom_id res chain seq x y z
N MET A 1 -20.19 20.88 -51.17
CA MET A 1 -18.98 20.12 -50.81
C MET A 1 -17.86 21.13 -50.58
N SER A 2 -17.50 21.34 -49.32
CA SER A 2 -16.28 22.06 -48.94
C SER A 2 -15.88 21.49 -47.58
N ILE A 3 -14.91 20.58 -47.62
CA ILE A 3 -14.19 20.10 -46.45
C ILE A 3 -13.28 21.27 -46.04
N SER A 4 -13.55 21.87 -44.90
CA SER A 4 -12.65 22.83 -44.27
C SER A 4 -11.92 22.09 -43.16
N ASP A 5 -10.71 21.64 -43.49
CA ASP A 5 -9.67 21.23 -42.56
C ASP A 5 -9.33 22.42 -41.63
N SER A 6 -10.00 22.48 -40.48
CA SER A 6 -9.46 23.17 -39.32
C SER A 6 -8.79 22.12 -38.45
N SER A 7 -7.49 21.95 -38.69
CA SER A 7 -6.54 21.30 -37.78
C SER A 7 -6.61 21.98 -36.41
N LEU A 8 -7.50 21.49 -35.55
CA LEU A 8 -7.44 21.78 -34.13
C LEU A 8 -6.28 20.96 -33.58
N ASN A 9 -5.13 21.61 -33.55
CA ASN A 9 -4.00 21.32 -32.67
C ASN A 9 -4.52 21.20 -31.24
N ASN A 10 -5.03 20.03 -30.88
CA ASN A 10 -4.94 19.53 -29.53
C ASN A 10 -3.58 18.84 -29.42
N SER A 11 -2.51 19.64 -29.45
CA SER A 11 -1.36 19.30 -28.63
C SER A 11 -1.87 19.38 -27.20
N LEU A 12 -2.49 18.28 -26.73
CA LEU A 12 -2.41 17.91 -25.34
C LEU A 12 -0.90 17.89 -25.06
N LEU A 13 -0.41 19.01 -24.55
CA LEU A 13 0.75 19.00 -23.70
C LEU A 13 0.36 18.02 -22.59
N GLU A 14 0.82 16.78 -22.75
CA GLU A 14 1.07 15.88 -21.65
C GLU A 14 1.85 16.73 -20.64
N VAL A 15 1.16 17.23 -19.63
CA VAL A 15 1.80 17.85 -18.47
C VAL A 15 2.39 16.67 -17.71
N ASP A 16 3.57 16.30 -18.16
CA ASP A 16 4.53 15.44 -17.50
C ASP A 16 4.96 16.14 -16.21
N GLU A 17 4.24 15.88 -15.12
CA GLU A 17 4.83 15.90 -13.78
C GLU A 17 4.43 14.60 -13.07
N MET A 18 4.90 13.48 -13.62
CA MET A 18 4.86 12.16 -12.99
C MET A 18 5.65 12.18 -11.68
N ARG A 19 5.01 12.49 -10.54
CA ARG A 19 5.65 12.23 -9.24
C ARG A 19 5.39 10.79 -8.82
N LEU A 20 6.29 9.91 -9.25
CA LEU A 20 6.15 8.45 -9.15
C LEU A 20 6.60 7.84 -7.80
N GLY A 21 7.08 8.62 -6.84
CA GLY A 21 7.51 8.12 -5.53
C GLY A 21 8.26 9.16 -4.73
N TYR A 22 8.88 8.74 -3.62
CA TYR A 22 9.66 9.66 -2.78
C TYR A 22 11.01 10.02 -3.44
N ASP A 23 11.37 11.29 -3.36
CA ASP A 23 12.69 11.79 -3.76
C ASP A 23 13.56 12.08 -2.53
N HIS A 24 14.82 12.49 -2.77
CA HIS A 24 15.75 12.74 -1.68
C HIS A 24 15.28 13.88 -0.77
N GLU A 25 14.71 14.95 -1.32
CA GLU A 25 14.18 16.06 -0.51
C GLU A 25 12.99 15.62 0.34
N SER A 26 12.17 14.68 -0.12
CA SER A 26 11.11 14.07 0.67
C SER A 26 11.67 13.30 1.87
N ILE A 27 12.67 12.44 1.65
CA ILE A 27 13.33 11.67 2.72
C ILE A 27 14.00 12.61 3.74
N LYS A 28 14.73 13.62 3.24
CA LYS A 28 15.40 14.62 4.07
C LYS A 28 14.40 15.44 4.89
N SER A 29 13.32 15.93 4.27
CA SER A 29 12.29 16.68 4.97
C SER A 29 11.59 15.86 6.04
N PHE A 30 11.37 14.56 5.79
CA PHE A 30 10.80 13.66 6.79
C PHE A 30 11.78 13.49 7.96
N LEU A 31 13.03 13.11 7.68
CA LEU A 31 14.05 12.87 8.69
C LEU A 31 14.25 14.08 9.61
N GLN A 32 14.32 15.29 9.05
CA GLN A 32 14.47 16.53 9.84
C GLN A 32 13.36 16.77 10.87
N LYS A 33 12.15 16.27 10.62
CA LYS A 33 10.97 16.43 11.49
C LYS A 33 10.74 15.22 12.40
N SER A 34 11.36 14.09 12.08
CA SER A 34 11.19 12.82 12.79
C SER A 34 11.96 12.77 14.11
N SER A 35 11.54 11.87 15.00
CA SER A 35 12.25 11.52 16.23
C SER A 35 13.53 10.70 16.00
N ILE A 36 13.75 10.24 14.76
CA ILE A 36 14.90 9.41 14.35
C ILE A 36 15.96 10.20 13.57
N LYS A 37 15.85 11.53 13.51
CA LYS A 37 16.78 12.41 12.79
C LYS A 37 18.25 12.15 13.14
N ASP A 38 18.53 11.89 14.42
CA ASP A 38 19.88 11.73 14.95
C ASP A 38 20.45 10.33 14.67
N LEU A 39 19.61 9.36 14.26
CA LEU A 39 20.07 8.06 13.78
C LEU A 39 20.68 8.16 12.37
N PHE A 40 20.20 9.10 11.56
CA PHE A 40 20.58 9.22 10.14
C PHE A 40 21.18 10.60 9.79
N PRO A 41 22.19 11.10 10.53
CA PRO A 41 22.71 12.46 10.32
C PRO A 41 23.33 12.66 8.94
N TYR A 42 23.85 11.58 8.34
CA TYR A 42 24.46 11.56 7.01
C TYR A 42 23.44 11.61 5.86
N ALA A 43 22.14 11.39 6.13
CA ALA A 43 21.13 11.33 5.08
C ALA A 43 20.97 12.64 4.32
N VAL A 44 21.42 13.77 4.89
CA VAL A 44 21.40 15.09 4.23
C VAL A 44 22.47 15.22 3.14
N GLU A 45 23.57 14.47 3.26
CA GLU A 45 24.75 14.60 2.39
C GLU A 45 24.80 13.51 1.30
N ILE A 46 24.17 12.36 1.54
CA ILE A 46 24.22 11.20 0.63
C ILE A 46 23.03 11.22 -0.32
N ILE A 47 23.26 11.72 -1.54
CA ILE A 47 22.28 11.77 -2.63
C ILE A 47 22.14 10.41 -3.34
N ASP A 48 23.23 9.63 -3.40
CA ASP A 48 23.23 8.31 -4.02
C ASP A 48 22.35 7.34 -3.24
N GLY A 49 21.33 6.80 -3.91
CA GLY A 49 20.30 6.03 -3.23
C GLY A 49 20.79 4.69 -2.69
N LYS A 50 21.77 4.06 -3.35
CA LYS A 50 22.35 2.80 -2.88
C LYS A 50 23.19 3.06 -1.64
N GLN A 51 24.08 4.05 -1.70
CA GLN A 51 24.93 4.43 -0.57
C GLN A 51 24.10 4.87 0.64
N LEU A 52 22.98 5.56 0.42
CA LEU A 52 22.06 5.96 1.48
C LEU A 52 21.44 4.74 2.16
N LEU A 53 20.87 3.83 1.38
CA LEU A 53 20.27 2.59 1.88
C LEU A 53 21.29 1.70 2.60
N ASP A 54 22.46 1.46 2.00
CA ASP A 54 23.51 0.64 2.58
C ASP A 54 23.96 1.19 3.94
N ARG A 55 24.06 2.52 4.07
CA ARG A 55 24.44 3.16 5.33
C ARG A 55 23.30 3.13 6.37
N MET A 56 22.06 3.33 5.94
CA MET A 56 20.87 3.17 6.80
C MET A 56 20.80 1.75 7.37
N MET A 57 21.02 0.75 6.53
CA MET A 57 21.08 -0.66 6.96
C MET A 57 22.18 -0.88 8.00
N ALA A 58 23.36 -0.34 7.79
CA ALA A 58 24.46 -0.44 8.76
C ALA A 58 24.13 0.25 10.10
N THR A 59 23.36 1.34 10.10
CA THR A 59 22.87 1.98 11.33
C THR A 59 21.85 1.11 12.06
N LEU A 60 20.97 0.42 11.32
CA LEU A 60 19.91 -0.42 11.87
C LEU A 60 20.37 -1.80 12.34
N ASP A 61 21.53 -2.28 11.89
CA ASP A 61 22.14 -3.56 12.31
C ASP A 61 22.64 -3.53 13.77
N GLY A 62 22.65 -2.35 14.41
CA GLY A 62 23.00 -2.19 15.82
C GLY A 62 21.88 -2.57 16.79
N GLN A 63 22.23 -2.79 18.05
CA GLN A 63 21.24 -2.90 19.12
C GLN A 63 20.65 -1.52 19.41
N LEU A 64 19.41 -1.28 18.99
CA LEU A 64 18.71 -0.02 19.16
C LEU A 64 17.65 -0.14 20.26
N GLU A 65 17.73 0.71 21.28
CA GLU A 65 16.64 0.91 22.23
C GLU A 65 15.70 1.98 21.68
N LEU A 66 14.57 1.54 21.12
CA LEU A 66 13.62 2.41 20.43
C LEU A 66 12.33 2.56 21.25
N ASN A 67 11.84 3.78 21.38
CA ASN A 67 10.47 4.01 21.83
C ASN A 67 9.48 3.88 20.67
N LEU A 68 8.18 3.86 20.99
CA LEU A 68 7.11 3.66 20.01
C LEU A 68 7.07 4.74 18.92
N GLN A 69 7.35 6.01 19.24
CA GLN A 69 7.40 7.09 18.24
C GLN A 69 8.57 6.91 17.27
N GLN A 70 9.73 6.47 17.77
CA GLN A 70 10.89 6.17 16.91
C GLN A 70 10.62 4.97 16.02
N LEU A 71 9.93 3.96 16.54
CA LEU A 71 9.50 2.81 15.74
C LEU A 71 8.52 3.24 14.64
N LEU A 72 7.51 4.07 14.96
CA LEU A 72 6.59 4.66 13.99
C LEU A 72 7.33 5.40 12.87
N ASP A 73 8.32 6.21 13.23
CA ASP A 73 9.10 6.96 12.25
C ASP A 73 9.96 6.03 11.38
N LEU A 74 10.50 4.93 11.92
CA LEU A 74 11.25 3.93 11.15
C LEU A 74 10.34 3.15 10.19
N PHE A 75 9.14 2.76 10.63
CA PHE A 75 8.16 2.16 9.73
C PHE A 75 7.77 3.13 8.62
N THR A 76 7.49 4.40 8.97
CA THR A 76 7.19 5.46 8.00
C THR A 76 8.33 5.59 6.98
N LEU A 77 9.58 5.70 7.44
CA LEU A 77 10.75 5.79 6.57
C LEU A 77 10.88 4.56 5.66
N SER A 78 10.79 3.36 6.21
CA SER A 78 10.92 2.13 5.41
C SER A 78 9.85 2.02 4.31
N ILE A 79 8.62 2.46 4.59
CA ILE A 79 7.54 2.51 3.61
C ILE A 79 7.85 3.57 2.54
N MET A 80 8.32 4.75 2.92
CA MET A 80 8.75 5.78 1.95
C MET A 80 9.88 5.26 1.06
N MET A 81 10.83 4.52 1.63
CA MET A 81 11.99 4.00 0.91
C MET A 81 11.61 2.94 -0.13
N MET A 82 10.45 2.28 -0.02
CA MET A 82 9.99 1.33 -1.04
C MET A 82 9.72 1.96 -2.41
N THR A 83 9.37 3.25 -2.46
CA THR A 83 9.23 4.00 -3.72
C THR A 83 10.26 5.13 -3.86
N PHE A 84 11.27 5.18 -2.99
CA PHE A 84 12.36 6.15 -3.09
C PHE A 84 13.18 5.94 -4.36
N GLN A 85 13.27 6.95 -5.24
CA GLN A 85 13.88 6.84 -6.57
C GLN A 85 13.28 5.65 -7.36
N ARG A 86 11.94 5.53 -7.39
CA ARG A 86 11.21 4.36 -7.90
C ARG A 86 11.76 3.75 -9.20
N ASP A 87 12.15 4.57 -10.16
CA ASP A 87 12.65 4.14 -11.48
C ASP A 87 14.02 3.44 -11.42
N ASN A 88 14.76 3.62 -10.32
CA ASN A 88 15.98 2.90 -10.06
C ASN A 88 15.67 1.48 -9.55
N VAL A 89 15.41 0.58 -10.48
CA VAL A 89 15.10 -0.84 -10.21
C VAL A 89 16.23 -1.60 -9.50
N LEU A 90 17.47 -1.10 -9.56
CA LEU A 90 18.63 -1.73 -8.94
C LEU A 90 18.60 -1.65 -7.41
N LEU A 91 17.80 -0.75 -6.83
CA LEU A 91 17.68 -0.57 -5.38
C LEU A 91 16.63 -1.50 -4.73
N MET A 92 15.89 -2.27 -5.53
CA MET A 92 14.75 -3.03 -4.99
C MET A 92 15.15 -4.00 -3.89
N LYS A 93 16.31 -4.65 -4.00
CA LYS A 93 16.80 -5.56 -2.96
C LYS A 93 16.99 -4.82 -1.64
N GLU A 94 17.71 -3.71 -1.67
CA GLU A 94 18.02 -2.87 -0.51
C GLU A 94 16.76 -2.29 0.13
N ARG A 95 15.78 -1.86 -0.69
CA ARG A 95 14.47 -1.40 -0.21
C ARG A 95 13.73 -2.49 0.55
N TYR A 96 13.67 -3.71 0.01
CA TYR A 96 13.06 -4.86 0.69
C TYR A 96 13.78 -5.19 2.00
N MET A 97 15.12 -5.17 2.00
CA MET A 97 15.91 -5.43 3.21
C MET A 97 15.64 -4.39 4.29
N MET A 98 15.46 -3.12 3.93
CA MET A 98 15.14 -2.08 4.91
C MET A 98 13.78 -2.32 5.58
N VAL A 99 12.75 -2.65 4.80
CA VAL A 99 11.44 -3.02 5.36
C VAL A 99 11.56 -4.24 6.26
N ASP A 100 12.29 -5.26 5.83
CA ASP A 100 12.51 -6.48 6.60
C ASP A 100 13.20 -6.22 7.94
N VAL A 101 14.30 -5.46 7.96
CA VAL A 101 15.00 -5.11 9.20
C VAL A 101 14.10 -4.31 10.13
N VAL A 102 13.39 -3.30 9.64
CA VAL A 102 12.49 -2.49 10.47
C VAL A 102 11.38 -3.34 11.10
N CYS A 103 10.84 -4.31 10.36
CA CYS A 103 9.84 -5.25 10.89
C CYS A 103 10.36 -6.14 12.03
N HIS A 104 11.68 -6.28 12.17
CA HIS A 104 12.32 -7.12 13.21
C HIS A 104 12.96 -6.30 14.34
N LEU A 105 12.80 -4.97 14.36
CA LEU A 105 13.31 -4.12 15.45
C LEU A 105 12.51 -4.26 16.76
N THR A 106 11.31 -4.84 16.71
CA THR A 106 10.54 -5.22 17.89
C THR A 106 9.88 -6.59 17.68
N GLU A 107 9.69 -7.33 18.76
CA GLU A 107 9.12 -8.68 18.72
C GLU A 107 7.59 -8.65 18.55
N SER A 108 6.91 -7.72 19.24
CA SER A 108 5.46 -7.61 19.26
C SER A 108 5.02 -6.21 19.68
N LEU A 109 3.77 -5.88 19.37
CA LEU A 109 3.07 -4.69 19.86
C LEU A 109 1.73 -5.14 20.45
N ASP A 110 1.29 -4.50 21.53
CA ASP A 110 -0.07 -4.68 22.03
C ASP A 110 -1.11 -3.95 21.16
N SER A 111 -2.40 -4.06 21.51
CA SER A 111 -3.49 -3.48 20.72
C SER A 111 -3.50 -1.94 20.72
N GLU A 112 -3.10 -1.30 21.81
CA GLU A 112 -3.03 0.17 21.90
C GLU A 112 -1.84 0.70 21.09
N GLU A 113 -0.70 0.02 21.20
CA GLU A 113 0.49 0.31 20.41
C GLU A 113 0.25 0.09 18.92
N MET A 114 -0.44 -0.98 18.54
CA MET A 114 -0.83 -1.25 17.15
C MET A 114 -1.76 -0.17 16.60
N PHE A 115 -2.73 0.28 17.40
CA PHE A 115 -3.62 1.37 17.03
C PHE A 115 -2.85 2.69 16.83
N TYR A 116 -1.92 2.98 17.74
CA TYR A 116 -1.02 4.13 17.63
C TYR A 116 -0.19 4.06 16.35
N MET A 117 0.43 2.91 16.06
CA MET A 117 1.22 2.70 14.85
C MET A 117 0.38 2.89 13.58
N ALA A 118 -0.78 2.24 13.49
CA ALA A 118 -1.64 2.33 12.30
C ALA A 118 -2.17 3.76 12.07
N SER A 119 -2.56 4.45 13.14
CA SER A 119 -3.04 5.83 13.08
C SER A 119 -1.92 6.80 12.70
N GLY A 120 -0.75 6.66 13.31
CA GLY A 120 0.42 7.48 13.00
C GLY A 120 0.92 7.26 11.57
N LEU A 121 0.92 6.01 11.08
CA LEU A 121 1.28 5.71 9.68
C LEU A 121 0.28 6.32 8.70
N TYR A 122 -1.02 6.25 9.01
CA TYR A 122 -2.04 6.94 8.22
C TYR A 122 -1.77 8.46 8.16
N GLU A 123 -1.51 9.08 9.31
CA GLU A 123 -1.28 10.53 9.41
C GLU A 123 0.01 10.97 8.71
N ASN A 124 1.07 10.17 8.79
CA ASN A 124 2.36 10.48 8.18
C ASN A 124 2.37 10.25 6.66
N LEU A 125 1.71 9.19 6.19
CA LEU A 125 1.81 8.76 4.79
C LEU A 125 0.64 9.24 3.94
N ILE A 126 -0.59 9.26 4.48
CA ILE A 126 -1.81 9.50 3.71
C ILE A 126 -2.25 10.96 3.90
N THR A 127 -1.45 11.84 3.30
CA THR A 127 -1.63 13.30 3.34
C THR A 127 -2.19 13.84 2.02
N GLY A 128 -2.48 15.15 1.96
CA GLY A 128 -2.96 15.79 0.74
C GLY A 128 -4.45 15.57 0.44
N VAL A 129 -4.86 15.98 -0.77
CA VAL A 129 -6.25 15.88 -1.27
C VAL A 129 -6.29 15.42 -2.73
N GLY A 130 -7.38 14.77 -3.15
CA GLY A 130 -7.57 14.36 -4.54
C GLY A 130 -6.48 13.39 -5.03
N MET A 131 -5.86 13.73 -6.17
CA MET A 131 -4.83 12.89 -6.81
C MET A 131 -3.55 12.74 -5.98
N GLU A 132 -3.13 13.78 -5.27
CA GLU A 132 -1.95 13.72 -4.39
C GLU A 132 -2.14 12.65 -3.31
N ARG A 133 -3.31 12.62 -2.66
CA ARG A 133 -3.62 11.59 -1.66
C ARG A 133 -3.63 10.19 -2.28
N LEU A 134 -4.19 10.06 -3.49
CA LEU A 134 -4.21 8.79 -4.20
C LEU A 134 -2.79 8.27 -4.46
N GLU A 135 -1.89 9.13 -4.95
CA GLU A 135 -0.48 8.76 -5.19
C GLU A 135 0.20 8.31 -3.90
N ARG A 136 0.01 9.05 -2.80
CA ARG A 136 0.53 8.68 -1.48
C ARG A 136 0.03 7.32 -0.98
N VAL A 137 -1.26 7.03 -1.18
CA VAL A 137 -1.81 5.72 -0.84
C VAL A 137 -1.21 4.63 -1.72
N LEU A 138 -1.00 4.88 -3.01
CA LEU A 138 -0.37 3.91 -3.92
C LEU A 138 1.09 3.64 -3.57
N ASP A 139 1.83 4.67 -3.18
CA ASP A 139 3.21 4.54 -2.71
C ASP A 139 3.28 3.70 -1.43
N MET A 140 2.44 4.01 -0.44
CA MET A 140 2.34 3.20 0.79
C MET A 140 1.94 1.76 0.47
N GLN A 141 0.95 1.55 -0.40
CA GLN A 141 0.50 0.22 -0.78
C GLN A 141 1.57 -0.60 -1.51
N ALA A 142 2.57 0.04 -2.13
CA ALA A 142 3.70 -0.66 -2.73
C ALA A 142 4.59 -1.36 -1.67
N ALA A 143 4.59 -0.87 -0.42
CA ALA A 143 5.34 -1.47 0.69
C ALA A 143 4.60 -2.64 1.37
N ILE A 144 3.27 -2.72 1.26
CA ILE A 144 2.47 -3.73 1.97
C ILE A 144 2.91 -5.17 1.66
N PRO A 145 3.17 -5.60 0.41
CA PRO A 145 3.63 -6.96 0.16
C PRO A 145 4.96 -7.29 0.84
N ALA A 146 5.84 -6.30 1.00
CA ALA A 146 7.09 -6.46 1.74
C ALA A 146 6.82 -6.67 3.23
N LEU A 147 6.07 -5.75 3.86
CA LEU A 147 5.68 -5.82 5.26
C LEU A 147 5.03 -7.16 5.64
N VAL A 148 4.06 -7.61 4.83
CA VAL A 148 3.35 -8.89 5.04
C VAL A 148 4.29 -10.09 4.95
N LYS A 149 5.31 -10.03 4.08
CA LYS A 149 6.24 -11.14 3.85
C LYS A 149 7.33 -11.20 4.91
N SER A 150 7.76 -10.06 5.47
CA SER A 150 8.86 -9.96 6.43
C SER A 150 8.63 -10.82 7.67
N CYS A 151 7.63 -10.47 8.49
CA CYS A 151 7.35 -11.17 9.76
C CYS A 151 5.86 -11.05 10.18
N PRO A 152 5.42 -11.74 11.25
CA PRO A 152 4.05 -11.59 11.76
C PRO A 152 3.70 -10.16 12.15
N LEU A 153 4.60 -9.44 12.84
CA LEU A 153 4.38 -8.05 13.21
C LEU A 153 4.20 -7.15 11.98
N GLY A 154 5.05 -7.30 10.95
CA GLY A 154 4.94 -6.54 9.71
C GLY A 154 3.60 -6.77 9.01
N ASN A 155 3.08 -8.01 9.04
CA ASN A 155 1.73 -8.30 8.58
C ASN A 155 0.67 -7.56 9.40
N ASP A 156 0.76 -7.61 10.72
CA ASP A 156 -0.25 -7.03 11.61
C ASP A 156 -0.26 -5.49 11.50
N VAL A 157 0.91 -4.84 11.38
CA VAL A 157 1.03 -3.40 11.09
C VAL A 157 0.42 -3.06 9.73
N ALA A 158 0.73 -3.84 8.68
CA ALA A 158 0.19 -3.61 7.35
C ALA A 158 -1.34 -3.74 7.32
N MET A 159 -1.89 -4.79 7.93
CA MET A 159 -3.34 -5.01 7.97
C MET A 159 -4.04 -3.96 8.82
N SER A 160 -3.45 -3.55 9.94
CA SER A 160 -3.98 -2.48 10.79
C SER A 160 -4.01 -1.15 10.04
N LEU A 161 -2.96 -0.81 9.29
CA LEU A 161 -2.95 0.39 8.45
C LEU A 161 -4.04 0.34 7.37
N LEU A 162 -4.20 -0.79 6.66
CA LEU A 162 -5.24 -0.93 5.64
C LEU A 162 -6.66 -0.84 6.22
N LEU A 163 -6.90 -1.42 7.40
CA LEU A 163 -8.18 -1.27 8.09
C LEU A 163 -8.41 0.17 8.57
N THR A 164 -7.36 0.85 9.05
CA THR A 164 -7.43 2.28 9.41
C THR A 164 -7.83 3.14 8.22
N ILE A 165 -7.32 2.85 7.03
CA ILE A 165 -7.77 3.52 5.80
C ILE A 165 -9.24 3.28 5.58
N MET A 166 -9.73 2.03 5.65
CA MET A 166 -11.15 1.75 5.46
C MET A 166 -12.03 2.45 6.51
N GLY A 167 -11.65 2.42 7.78
CA GLY A 167 -12.37 3.05 8.90
C GLY A 167 -12.56 4.55 8.71
N ARG A 168 -11.59 5.24 8.09
CA ARG A 168 -11.70 6.68 7.79
C ARG A 168 -12.80 7.03 6.78
N TYR A 169 -13.22 6.08 5.94
CA TYR A 169 -14.28 6.29 4.95
C TYR A 169 -15.63 5.76 5.41
N THR A 170 -15.67 4.82 6.36
CA THR A 170 -16.91 4.32 6.95
C THR A 170 -17.34 5.12 8.19
N GLY A 171 -16.39 5.78 8.86
CA GLY A 171 -16.62 6.41 10.16
C GLY A 171 -16.77 5.41 11.30
N GLU A 172 -16.52 4.12 11.05
CA GLU A 172 -16.60 3.06 12.05
C GLU A 172 -15.28 2.93 12.82
N PRO A 173 -15.35 2.63 14.12
CA PRO A 173 -14.15 2.34 14.90
C PRO A 173 -13.45 1.09 14.35
N VAL A 174 -12.11 1.14 14.33
CA VAL A 174 -11.27 0.05 13.83
C VAL A 174 -10.89 -0.84 15.01
N GLU A 175 -11.48 -2.03 15.07
CA GLU A 175 -11.15 -3.04 16.07
C GLU A 175 -9.88 -3.78 15.66
N LEU A 176 -8.77 -3.61 16.40
CA LEU A 176 -7.45 -4.22 16.11
C LEU A 176 -7.07 -5.37 17.07
N ASP A 177 -7.95 -5.70 18.01
CA ASP A 177 -7.77 -6.65 19.11
C ASP A 177 -7.91 -8.14 18.70
N GLN A 178 -8.67 -8.42 17.64
CA GLN A 178 -8.99 -9.78 17.20
C GLN A 178 -8.57 -10.04 15.75
N LYS A 179 -7.86 -11.14 15.52
CA LYS A 179 -7.45 -11.62 14.19
C LYS A 179 -8.66 -12.08 13.40
N GLU A 180 -9.13 -11.25 12.47
CA GLU A 180 -10.29 -11.48 11.60
C GLU A 180 -10.29 -10.45 10.45
N TYR A 181 -9.11 -10.14 9.89
CA TYR A 181 -8.92 -8.92 9.11
C TYR A 181 -9.84 -8.83 7.88
N ALA A 182 -10.04 -9.95 7.17
CA ALA A 182 -10.92 -9.98 6.01
C ALA A 182 -12.40 -9.78 6.36
N LEU A 183 -12.89 -10.36 7.47
CA LEU A 183 -14.27 -10.18 7.91
C LEU A 183 -14.50 -8.75 8.37
N LYS A 184 -13.56 -8.17 9.12
CA LYS A 184 -13.61 -6.75 9.54
C LYS A 184 -13.64 -5.82 8.34
N ALA A 185 -12.73 -6.02 7.38
CA ALA A 185 -12.71 -5.28 6.12
C ALA A 185 -14.03 -5.42 5.35
N PHE A 186 -14.62 -6.62 5.33
CA PHE A 186 -15.90 -6.84 4.65
C PHE A 186 -17.08 -6.17 5.36
N LYS A 187 -17.12 -6.19 6.71
CA LYS A 187 -18.10 -5.44 7.49
C LYS A 187 -18.03 -3.95 7.19
N MET A 188 -16.82 -3.38 7.19
CA MET A 188 -16.57 -1.99 6.81
C MET A 188 -16.96 -1.72 5.34
N ALA A 189 -16.62 -2.61 4.41
CA ALA A 189 -17.01 -2.44 3.01
C ALA A 189 -18.54 -2.35 2.84
N LYS A 190 -19.32 -3.03 3.70
CA LYS A 190 -20.79 -2.96 3.65
C LYS A 190 -21.36 -1.63 4.11
N THR A 191 -20.62 -0.86 4.92
CA THR A 191 -21.07 0.42 5.46
C THR A 191 -20.65 1.61 4.61
N VAL A 192 -19.71 1.40 3.67
CA VAL A 192 -19.36 2.41 2.66
C VAL A 192 -20.57 2.73 1.78
N ASN A 193 -20.90 4.02 1.67
CA ASN A 193 -21.88 4.50 0.69
C ASN A 193 -21.26 4.58 -0.71
N TRP A 194 -21.11 3.43 -1.36
CA TRP A 194 -20.48 3.28 -2.67
C TRP A 194 -21.11 4.19 -3.74
N ARG A 195 -22.44 4.31 -3.73
CA ARG A 195 -23.18 5.17 -4.67
C ARG A 195 -22.86 6.64 -4.48
N GLN A 196 -22.86 7.12 -3.24
CA GLN A 196 -22.50 8.51 -2.96
C GLN A 196 -21.06 8.82 -3.36
N LEU A 197 -20.12 7.88 -3.16
CA LEU A 197 -18.73 8.06 -3.61
C LEU A 197 -18.63 8.16 -5.14
N ALA A 198 -19.37 7.32 -5.87
CA ALA A 198 -19.42 7.37 -7.33
C ALA A 198 -20.10 8.66 -7.84
N ASP A 199 -21.27 9.00 -7.30
CA ASP A 199 -22.09 10.15 -7.73
C ASP A 199 -21.43 11.50 -7.40
N SER A 200 -20.59 11.56 -6.36
CA SER A 200 -19.84 12.76 -5.98
C SER A 200 -18.56 13.00 -6.78
N GLY A 201 -18.28 12.16 -7.79
CA GLY A 201 -17.08 12.28 -8.63
C GLY A 201 -15.78 11.95 -7.90
N ARG A 202 -15.85 11.30 -6.73
CA ARG A 202 -14.70 10.94 -5.89
C ARG A 202 -14.05 9.62 -6.35
N GLN A 203 -13.72 9.55 -7.64
CA GLN A 203 -13.23 8.32 -8.27
C GLN A 203 -11.90 7.83 -7.68
N ALA A 204 -11.02 8.76 -7.31
CA ALA A 204 -9.76 8.45 -6.63
C ALA A 204 -9.99 7.72 -5.28
N ASP A 205 -10.92 8.21 -4.47
CA ASP A 205 -11.27 7.61 -3.18
C ASP A 205 -11.88 6.22 -3.33
N LEU A 206 -12.76 6.08 -4.32
CA LEU A 206 -13.41 4.81 -4.64
C LEU A 206 -12.38 3.76 -5.08
N PHE A 207 -11.43 4.14 -5.95
CA PHE A 207 -10.32 3.27 -6.35
C PHE A 207 -9.42 2.90 -5.17
N MET A 208 -9.06 3.85 -4.30
CA MET A 208 -8.27 3.58 -3.09
C MET A 208 -8.95 2.56 -2.20
N LEU A 209 -10.25 2.73 -1.92
CA LEU A 209 -11.00 1.83 -1.04
C LEU A 209 -11.07 0.42 -1.58
N ILE A 210 -11.40 0.29 -2.87
CA ILE A 210 -11.51 -1.02 -3.52
C ILE A 210 -10.14 -1.72 -3.55
N ARG A 211 -9.07 -0.98 -3.83
CA ARG A 211 -7.70 -1.51 -3.83
C ARG A 211 -7.25 -1.91 -2.43
N THR A 212 -7.48 -1.07 -1.42
CA THR A 212 -7.20 -1.37 0.00
C THR A 212 -7.93 -2.64 0.44
N PHE A 213 -9.25 -2.70 0.22
CA PHE A 213 -10.05 -3.89 0.53
C PHE A 213 -9.48 -5.13 -0.16
N SER A 214 -9.16 -5.00 -1.46
CA SER A 214 -8.59 -6.08 -2.25
C SER A 214 -7.24 -6.56 -1.73
N MET A 215 -6.38 -5.68 -1.21
CA MET A 215 -5.11 -6.08 -0.63
C MET A 215 -5.30 -6.92 0.63
N ILE A 216 -6.28 -6.58 1.47
CA ILE A 216 -6.64 -7.36 2.66
C ILE A 216 -7.15 -8.75 2.25
N ILE A 217 -8.18 -8.82 1.40
CA ILE A 217 -8.80 -10.10 1.02
C ILE A 217 -7.92 -10.95 0.11
N ASN A 218 -6.89 -10.38 -0.52
CA ASN A 218 -5.92 -11.11 -1.33
C ASN A 218 -4.66 -11.53 -0.58
N CYS A 219 -4.50 -11.14 0.68
CA CYS A 219 -3.42 -11.64 1.50
C CYS A 219 -3.68 -13.11 1.87
N ARG A 220 -2.79 -14.01 1.46
CA ARG A 220 -2.93 -15.46 1.70
C ARG A 220 -3.03 -15.79 3.18
N ARG A 221 -2.17 -15.19 4.02
CA ARG A 221 -2.18 -15.41 5.48
C ARG A 221 -3.55 -15.09 6.08
N ILE A 222 -4.17 -14.01 5.62
CA ILE A 222 -5.51 -13.59 6.08
C ILE A 222 -6.60 -14.55 5.64
N ARG A 223 -6.51 -15.11 4.42
CA ARG A 223 -7.47 -16.13 3.99
C ARG A 223 -7.36 -17.41 4.79
N GLU A 224 -6.15 -17.78 5.20
CA GLU A 224 -5.89 -18.95 6.04
C GLU A 224 -6.45 -18.79 7.47
N GLU A 225 -6.77 -17.57 7.92
CA GLU A 225 -7.55 -17.33 9.16
C GLU A 225 -9.00 -17.85 9.07
N TYR A 226 -9.52 -18.04 7.85
CA TYR A 226 -10.90 -18.49 7.59
C TYR A 226 -10.90 -19.86 6.88
N PRO A 227 -11.08 -20.98 7.62
CA PRO A 227 -11.03 -22.33 7.06
C PRO A 227 -11.96 -22.56 5.86
N ASP A 228 -13.15 -21.95 5.88
CA ASP A 228 -14.16 -22.05 4.82
C ASP A 228 -14.15 -20.84 3.87
N TRP A 229 -12.98 -20.20 3.66
CA TRP A 229 -12.84 -18.98 2.86
C TRP A 229 -13.62 -19.02 1.54
N LYS A 230 -13.45 -20.10 0.76
CA LYS A 230 -14.04 -20.20 -0.58
C LYS A 230 -15.55 -20.42 -0.55
N ASP A 231 -16.01 -21.24 0.37
CA ASP A 231 -17.40 -21.71 0.43
C ASP A 231 -18.29 -20.80 1.29
N ASN A 232 -17.70 -19.86 2.02
CA ASN A 232 -18.40 -18.93 2.92
C ASN A 232 -18.04 -17.47 2.62
N LEU A 233 -17.09 -16.87 3.35
CA LEU A 233 -16.81 -15.42 3.30
C LEU A 233 -16.47 -14.91 1.90
N GLY A 234 -15.68 -15.64 1.11
CA GLY A 234 -15.35 -15.28 -0.26
C GLY A 234 -16.57 -15.23 -1.19
N ALA A 235 -17.50 -16.18 -1.04
CA ALA A 235 -18.75 -16.19 -1.79
C ALA A 235 -19.70 -15.05 -1.37
N GLU A 236 -19.75 -14.72 -0.08
CA GLU A 236 -20.51 -13.57 0.42
C GLU A 236 -19.96 -12.23 -0.10
N ILE A 237 -18.64 -12.06 -0.09
CA ILE A 237 -17.97 -10.88 -0.67
C ILE A 237 -18.33 -10.77 -2.14
N HIS A 238 -18.25 -11.88 -2.91
CA HIS A 238 -18.63 -11.89 -4.32
C HIS A 238 -20.07 -11.42 -4.51
N LYS A 239 -21.01 -12.04 -3.80
CA LYS A 239 -22.44 -11.77 -3.91
C LYS A 239 -22.75 -10.32 -3.54
N TYR A 240 -22.14 -9.80 -2.47
CA TYR A 240 -22.33 -8.42 -2.05
C TYR A 240 -21.90 -7.45 -3.14
N PHE A 241 -20.68 -7.58 -3.68
CA PHE A 241 -20.20 -6.62 -4.66
C PHE A 241 -20.88 -6.76 -6.04
N LEU A 242 -21.43 -7.93 -6.40
CA LEU A 242 -22.35 -8.05 -7.55
C LEU A 242 -23.67 -7.29 -7.32
N GLN A 243 -24.08 -7.10 -6.07
CA GLN A 243 -25.28 -6.36 -5.68
C GLN A 243 -25.03 -4.88 -5.44
N VAL A 244 -23.78 -4.45 -5.24
CA VAL A 244 -23.37 -3.03 -5.30
C VAL A 244 -23.53 -2.57 -6.75
N ARG A 245 -24.79 -2.40 -7.17
CA ARG A 245 -25.17 -1.88 -8.47
C ARG A 245 -25.01 -0.37 -8.43
N MET A 246 -23.98 0.14 -9.09
CA MET A 246 -24.00 1.51 -9.59
C MET A 246 -25.04 1.53 -10.71
N ASP A 247 -26.16 2.23 -10.52
CA ASP A 247 -27.34 2.13 -11.39
C ASP A 247 -26.98 2.39 -12.86
N ARG A 248 -27.59 1.60 -13.75
CA ARG A 248 -27.55 1.71 -15.21
C ARG A 248 -28.28 2.96 -15.71
N SER A 249 -27.78 4.15 -15.39
CA SER A 249 -28.10 5.32 -16.20
C SER A 249 -27.33 5.22 -17.53
N ALA A 250 -27.76 5.94 -18.58
CA ALA A 250 -27.20 5.84 -19.93
C ALA A 250 -25.69 6.15 -20.06
N ALA A 251 -25.02 6.49 -18.95
CA ALA A 251 -23.58 6.58 -18.82
C ALA A 251 -23.05 5.43 -17.94
N TYR A 252 -23.16 4.18 -18.41
CA TYR A 252 -22.32 3.09 -17.89
C TYR A 252 -20.88 3.38 -18.35
N GLY A 253 -20.14 4.12 -17.53
CA GLY A 253 -18.82 4.61 -17.87
C GLY A 253 -17.73 3.53 -17.73
N ASP A 254 -16.56 3.77 -18.31
CA ASP A 254 -15.39 2.89 -18.21
C ASP A 254 -14.97 2.60 -16.76
N PHE A 255 -15.31 3.50 -15.84
CA PHE A 255 -14.96 3.42 -14.43
C PHE A 255 -15.84 2.42 -13.65
N ASP A 256 -17.16 2.42 -13.86
CA ASP A 256 -18.05 1.43 -13.23
C ASP A 256 -17.70 0.00 -13.71
N MET A 257 -17.38 -0.12 -15.00
CA MET A 257 -16.89 -1.36 -15.59
C MET A 257 -15.52 -1.78 -15.04
N MET A 258 -14.63 -0.84 -14.73
CA MET A 258 -13.34 -1.12 -14.09
C MET A 258 -13.55 -1.69 -12.68
N ILE A 259 -14.45 -1.11 -11.89
CA ILE A 259 -14.77 -1.56 -10.53
C ILE A 259 -15.37 -2.96 -10.56
N GLU A 260 -16.35 -3.19 -11.42
CA GLU A 260 -16.98 -4.50 -11.60
C GLU A 260 -15.95 -5.56 -12.01
N ARG A 261 -15.07 -5.22 -12.97
CA ARG A 261 -13.97 -6.11 -13.41
C ARG A 261 -12.91 -6.32 -12.34
N PHE A 262 -12.59 -5.31 -11.54
CA PHE A 262 -11.59 -5.41 -10.48
C PHE A 262 -12.09 -6.24 -9.30
N ILE A 263 -13.34 -6.04 -8.89
CA ILE A 263 -14.03 -6.90 -7.91
C ILE A 263 -14.07 -8.33 -8.43
N ALA A 264 -14.54 -8.54 -9.67
CA ALA A 264 -14.56 -9.86 -10.29
C ALA A 264 -13.16 -10.48 -10.32
N TYR A 265 -12.12 -9.72 -10.66
CA TYR A 265 -10.73 -10.18 -10.66
C TYR A 265 -10.24 -10.57 -9.25
N CYS A 266 -10.44 -9.70 -8.25
CA CYS A 266 -9.99 -9.91 -6.87
C CYS A 266 -10.72 -11.07 -6.20
N VAL A 267 -12.00 -11.24 -6.49
CA VAL A 267 -12.83 -12.32 -5.94
C VAL A 267 -12.61 -13.64 -6.71
N VAL A 268 -12.56 -13.62 -8.04
CA VAL A 268 -12.37 -14.83 -8.87
C VAL A 268 -10.94 -15.37 -8.74
N ARG A 269 -9.88 -14.55 -8.83
CA ARG A 269 -8.51 -15.05 -8.56
C ARG A 269 -8.34 -15.45 -7.11
N GLY A 270 -9.01 -14.75 -6.18
CA GLY A 270 -8.99 -15.13 -4.78
C GLY A 270 -9.64 -16.47 -4.48
N ALA A 271 -10.68 -16.82 -5.24
CA ALA A 271 -11.33 -18.12 -5.18
C ALA A 271 -10.58 -19.21 -6.00
N SER A 272 -9.88 -18.86 -7.08
CA SER A 272 -9.36 -19.82 -8.06
C SER A 272 -7.85 -20.10 -8.05
N THR A 273 -6.99 -19.28 -7.41
CA THR A 273 -5.53 -19.45 -7.55
C THR A 273 -4.78 -19.92 -6.30
N THR A 274 -4.20 -21.13 -6.41
CA THR A 274 -2.80 -21.44 -6.03
C THR A 274 -1.88 -20.39 -6.66
N PRO A 275 -0.84 -19.87 -5.98
CA PRO A 275 -0.16 -18.67 -6.41
C PRO A 275 0.63 -18.94 -7.69
N GLN A 276 0.24 -18.31 -8.80
CA GLN A 276 1.25 -17.82 -9.73
C GLN A 276 1.80 -16.53 -9.13
N LEU A 277 2.72 -16.70 -8.18
CA LEU A 277 3.79 -15.72 -7.99
C LEU A 277 4.32 -15.41 -9.39
N CYS A 278 4.45 -14.13 -9.73
CA CYS A 278 5.43 -13.75 -10.74
C CYS A 278 6.74 -14.40 -10.30
N SER A 279 7.10 -15.50 -10.95
CA SER A 279 8.36 -16.18 -10.79
C SER A 279 9.40 -15.28 -11.43
N TYR A 280 9.77 -14.19 -10.75
CA TYR A 280 11.12 -13.72 -10.87
C TYR A 280 11.98 -14.80 -10.23
N LYS A 281 12.42 -15.75 -11.07
CA LYS A 281 13.64 -16.49 -10.79
C LYS A 281 14.70 -15.42 -10.60
N ILE A 282 15.04 -15.11 -9.35
CA ILE A 282 16.39 -14.64 -9.05
C ILE A 282 17.25 -15.82 -9.47
N SER A 283 17.73 -15.81 -10.70
CA SER A 283 18.70 -16.78 -11.15
C SER A 283 19.93 -16.57 -10.28
N GLU A 284 20.16 -17.50 -9.37
CA GLU A 284 21.47 -17.80 -8.82
C GLU A 284 22.41 -18.04 -10.01
N LEU A 285 23.06 -16.99 -10.48
CA LEU A 285 24.36 -17.11 -11.12
C LEU A 285 25.38 -17.14 -9.98
N THR A 286 25.43 -18.29 -9.32
CA THR A 286 26.59 -18.68 -8.53
C THR A 286 27.78 -18.75 -9.48
N ASN A 287 28.81 -17.96 -9.15
CA ASN A 287 30.16 -18.12 -9.66
C ASN A 287 30.61 -19.56 -9.41
N SER A 288 30.65 -20.37 -10.47
CA SER A 288 31.44 -21.59 -10.50
C SER A 288 31.83 -21.85 -11.94
N GLU A 289 32.97 -21.28 -12.35
CA GLU A 289 33.93 -21.87 -13.30
C GLU A 289 35.04 -20.85 -13.59
N PHE A 290 36.01 -20.79 -12.68
CA PHE A 290 37.42 -20.55 -13.02
C PHE A 290 38.27 -21.33 -12.02
N GLN A 291 38.46 -22.61 -12.33
CA GLN A 291 39.67 -23.37 -12.00
C GLN A 291 40.23 -23.90 -13.31
#